data_AF-A0A6I4MTB6-F1
#
_entry.id   AF-A0A6I4MTB6-F1
#
_cell.length_a   1.000
_cell.length_b   1.000
_cell.length_c   1.000
_cell.angle_alpha   90.00
_cell.angle_beta   90.00
_cell.angle_gamma   90.00
#
_symmetry.space_group_name_H-M   'P 1'
#
loop_
_entity.id
_entity.type
_entity.pdbx_description
1 polymer ?
#
loop_
_entity_poly.entity_id
_entity_poly.type
_entity_poly.pdbx_seq_one_letter_code
_entity_poly.pdbx_strand_id
1 'polypeptide(L)'
;MGVSPAGDQHAVAAAAPELARGHLRAGRSFVWNATNVSRMQREQCTGLIAGYRGRVELVALEAPPAVLRDRNRGRAAPVPDAVIDRLVRRWQTPDPTEGHRVDWVSTA
;
A
#
# COMPACT_ATOMS: atom_id res chain seq x y z
N MET A 1 -11.98 7.90 2.93
CA MET A 1 -11.80 9.36 2.92
C MET A 1 -12.19 10.04 1.60
N GLY A 2 -12.72 9.33 0.59
CA GLY A 2 -13.37 9.97 -0.58
C GLY A 2 -12.49 10.88 -1.43
N VAL A 3 -11.17 10.86 -1.26
CA VAL A 3 -10.23 11.75 -1.97
C VAL A 3 -10.01 11.23 -3.39
N SER A 4 -10.13 12.11 -4.37
CA SER A 4 -9.79 11.81 -5.77
C SER A 4 -8.35 11.29 -5.87
N PRO A 5 -8.05 10.27 -6.70
CA PRO A 5 -6.68 9.81 -6.93
C PRO A 5 -5.72 10.92 -7.41
N ALA A 6 -6.25 12.01 -7.96
CA ALA A 6 -5.49 13.19 -8.39
C ALA A 6 -5.56 14.37 -7.40
N GLY A 7 -6.35 14.26 -6.32
CA GLY A 7 -6.50 15.29 -5.28
C GLY A 7 -5.34 15.30 -4.28
N ASP A 8 -5.43 16.20 -3.31
CA ASP A 8 -4.39 16.38 -2.28
C ASP A 8 -4.21 15.12 -1.42
N GLN A 9 -3.16 14.36 -1.73
CA GLN A 9 -2.82 13.14 -1.02
C GLN A 9 -2.11 13.41 0.32
N HIS A 10 -1.70 14.66 0.62
CA HIS A 10 -0.96 14.97 1.85
C HIS A 10 -1.83 14.80 3.09
N ALA A 11 -3.09 15.23 3.04
CA ALA A 11 -4.03 15.06 4.15
C ALA A 11 -4.29 13.56 4.44
N VAL A 12 -4.36 12.73 3.40
CA VAL A 12 -4.52 11.27 3.54
C VAL A 12 -3.26 10.64 4.14
N ALA A 13 -2.09 11.04 3.64
CA ALA A 13 -0.81 10.56 4.13
C ALA A 13 -0.56 10.93 5.60
N ALA A 14 -1.07 12.07 6.07
CA ALA A 14 -0.98 12.49 7.47
C ALA A 14 -1.98 11.76 8.39
N ALA A 15 -3.21 11.50 7.92
CA ALA A 15 -4.25 10.89 8.75
C ALA A 15 -4.07 9.37 8.94
N ALA A 16 -3.52 8.65 7.95
CA ALA A 16 -3.38 7.20 8.02
C ALA A 16 -2.48 6.72 9.19
N PRO A 17 -1.30 7.31 9.44
CA PRO A 17 -0.49 6.98 10.62
C PRO A 17 -1.23 7.21 11.95
N GLU A 18 -2.03 8.26 12.09
CA GLU A 18 -2.76 8.52 13.33
C GLU A 18 -3.86 7.47 13.58
N LEU A 19 -4.60 7.07 12.56
CA LEU A 19 -5.56 5.98 12.66
C LEU A 19 -4.86 4.66 13.05
N ALA A 20 -3.75 4.34 12.41
CA ALA A 20 -2.96 3.16 12.72
C ALA A 20 -2.48 3.17 14.18
N ARG A 21 -1.98 4.31 14.68
CA ARG A 21 -1.61 4.46 16.11
C ARG A 21 -2.81 4.20 17.03
N GLY A 22 -4.01 4.67 16.66
CA GLY A 22 -5.24 4.38 17.40
C GLY A 22 -5.54 2.89 17.51
N HIS A 23 -5.38 2.14 16.41
CA HIS A 23 -5.54 0.67 16.41
C HIS A 23 -4.44 -0.02 17.24
N LEU A 24 -3.18 0.37 17.06
CA LEU A 24 -2.03 -0.22 17.74
C LEU A 24 -2.10 -0.02 19.27
N ARG A 25 -2.43 1.19 19.73
CA ARG A 25 -2.62 1.48 21.17
C ARG A 25 -3.74 0.65 21.79
N ALA A 26 -4.76 0.32 21.00
CA ALA A 26 -5.87 -0.51 21.43
C ALA A 26 -5.63 -2.01 21.22
N GLY A 27 -4.45 -2.43 20.74
CA GLY A 27 -4.15 -3.83 20.45
C GLY A 27 -5.04 -4.45 19.37
N ARG A 28 -5.63 -3.63 18.49
CA ARG A 28 -6.53 -4.10 17.43
C ARG A 28 -5.79 -4.31 16.12
N SER A 29 -5.95 -5.49 15.53
CA SER A 29 -5.47 -5.77 14.17
C SER A 29 -6.15 -4.87 13.13
N PHE A 30 -5.41 -4.53 12.08
CA PHE A 30 -5.91 -3.73 10.96
C PHE A 30 -5.12 -4.03 9.68
N VAL A 31 -5.65 -3.61 8.53
CA VAL A 31 -4.99 -3.73 7.23
C VAL A 31 -4.61 -2.34 6.72
N TRP A 32 -3.34 -2.16 6.38
CA TRP A 32 -2.87 -0.96 5.70
C TRP A 32 -2.98 -1.13 4.18
N ASN A 33 -4.14 -0.78 3.62
CA ASN A 33 -4.37 -0.90 2.18
C ASN A 33 -3.93 0.36 1.43
N ALA A 34 -2.73 0.33 0.87
CA ALA A 34 -2.17 1.40 0.04
C ALA A 34 -1.28 0.80 -1.06
N THR A 35 -0.92 1.60 -2.06
CA THR A 35 -0.11 1.13 -3.20
C THR A 35 1.30 0.68 -2.80
N ASN A 36 1.91 1.34 -1.80
CA ASN A 36 3.16 0.93 -1.14
C ASN A 36 4.24 0.41 -2.10
N VAL A 37 4.48 1.16 -3.18
CA VAL A 37 5.25 0.69 -4.33
C VAL A 37 6.76 0.69 -4.09
N SER A 38 7.25 1.49 -3.14
CA SER A 38 8.68 1.51 -2.78
C SER A 38 8.95 0.97 -1.38
N ARG A 39 10.17 0.47 -1.16
CA ARG A 39 10.65 0.00 0.14
C ARG A 39 10.53 1.08 1.22
N MET A 40 10.87 2.33 0.89
CA MET A 40 10.74 3.46 1.82
C MET A 40 9.29 3.66 2.30
N GLN A 41 8.30 3.53 1.42
CA GLN A 41 6.88 3.65 1.80
C GLN A 41 6.45 2.50 2.71
N ARG A 42 6.91 1.29 2.41
CA ARG A 42 6.65 0.12 3.25
C ARG A 42 7.28 0.27 4.62
N GLU A 43 8.54 0.70 4.69
CA GLU A 43 9.27 0.94 5.94
C GLU A 43 8.55 1.93 6.87
N GLN A 44 7.93 2.99 6.32
CA GLN A 44 7.13 3.92 7.13
C GLN A 44 5.95 3.23 7.82
N CYS A 45 5.31 2.27 7.15
CA CYS A 45 4.18 1.52 7.68
C CYS A 45 4.65 0.42 8.65
N THR A 46 5.60 -0.40 8.22
CA THR A 46 6.09 -1.56 8.98
C THR A 46 6.87 -1.11 10.21
N GLY A 47 7.69 -0.06 10.11
CA GLY A 47 8.42 0.54 11.22
C GLY A 47 7.50 1.12 12.29
N LEU A 48 6.38 1.75 11.90
CA LEU A 48 5.36 2.21 12.85
C LEU A 48 4.76 1.02 13.63
N ILE A 49 4.39 -0.05 12.94
CA ILE A 49 3.81 -1.24 13.56
C ILE A 49 4.82 -1.92 14.50
N ALA A 50 6.07 -2.08 14.04
CA ALA A 50 7.16 -2.67 14.81
C ALA A 50 7.45 -1.88 16.09
N GLY A 51 7.45 -0.54 16.01
CA GLY A 51 7.62 0.34 17.18
C GLY A 51 6.57 0.12 18.28
N TYR A 52 5.39 -0.39 17.93
CA TYR A 52 4.31 -0.72 18.86
C TYR A 52 4.32 -2.18 19.34
N ARG A 53 5.32 -2.99 19.02
CA ARG A 53 5.28 -4.41 19.40
C ARG A 53 4.50 -5.28 18.39
N GLY A 54 4.01 -4.68 17.30
CA GLY A 54 3.04 -5.30 16.42
C GLY A 54 3.66 -6.32 15.46
N ARG A 55 2.91 -7.38 15.17
CA ARG A 55 3.27 -8.35 14.12
C ARG A 55 2.92 -7.78 12.74
N VAL A 56 3.88 -7.85 11.82
CA VAL A 56 3.77 -7.33 10.45
C VAL A 56 3.65 -8.48 9.47
N GLU A 57 2.55 -8.53 8.72
CA GLU A 57 2.38 -9.37 7.54
C GLU A 57 2.22 -8.50 6.31
N LEU A 58 2.98 -8.80 5.25
CA LEU A 58 3.01 -8.06 4.01
C LEU A 58 2.55 -8.98 2.88
N VAL A 59 1.51 -8.57 2.16
CA VAL A 59 1.01 -9.30 0.99
C VAL A 59 1.21 -8.42 -0.25
N ALA A 60 2.13 -8.83 -1.12
CA ALA A 60 2.38 -8.21 -2.41
C ALA A 60 1.44 -8.82 -3.46
N LEU A 61 0.42 -8.06 -3.87
CA LEU A 61 -0.51 -8.46 -4.92
C LEU A 61 0.00 -7.98 -6.27
N GLU A 62 0.51 -8.90 -7.08
CA GLU A 62 1.15 -8.59 -8.36
C GLU A 62 0.30 -9.05 -9.55
N ALA A 63 0.41 -8.31 -10.65
CA ALA A 63 -0.09 -8.70 -11.96
C ALA A 63 0.74 -8.00 -13.05
N PRO A 64 0.85 -8.56 -14.26
CA PRO A 64 1.53 -7.90 -15.36
C PRO A 64 0.93 -6.50 -15.65
N PRO A 65 1.74 -5.51 -16.07
CA PRO A 65 1.27 -4.14 -16.31
C PRO A 65 0.08 -4.04 -17.29
N ALA A 66 -0.02 -4.93 -18.28
CA ALA A 66 -1.16 -4.98 -19.18
C ALA A 66 -2.46 -5.35 -18.43
N VAL A 67 -2.43 -6.38 -17.58
CA VAL A 67 -3.57 -6.82 -16.77
C VAL A 67 -4.02 -5.71 -15.81
N LEU A 68 -3.06 -5.00 -15.19
CA LEU A 68 -3.36 -3.86 -14.32
C LEU A 68 -4.11 -2.74 -15.08
N ARG A 69 -3.66 -2.41 -16.29
CA ARG A 69 -4.30 -1.39 -17.13
C ARG A 69 -5.69 -1.83 -17.56
N ASP A 70 -5.85 -3.07 -18.01
CA ASP A 70 -7.13 -3.61 -18.47
C ASP A 70 -8.18 -3.59 -17.35
N ARG A 71 -7.80 -4.04 -16.14
CA ARG A 71 -8.66 -3.94 -14.95
C ARG A 71 -9.00 -2.51 -14.59
N ASN A 72 -8.03 -1.60 -14.66
CA ASN A 72 -8.26 -0.19 -14.34
C ASN A 72 -9.23 0.49 -15.32
N ARG A 73 -9.13 0.19 -16.63
CA ARG A 73 -10.06 0.72 -17.65
C ARG A 73 -11.51 0.28 -17.41
N GLY A 74 -11.72 -0.88 -16.77
CA GLY A 74 -13.06 -1.37 -16.41
C GLY A 74 -13.67 -0.75 -15.15
N ARG A 75 -13.00 0.18 -14.46
CA ARG A 75 -13.51 0.77 -13.21
C ARG A 75 -14.49 1.91 -13.49
N ALA A 76 -15.47 2.09 -12.62
CA ALA A 76 -16.37 3.26 -12.66
C ALA A 76 -15.62 4.60 -12.56
N ALA A 77 -14.48 4.62 -11.86
CA ALA A 77 -13.56 5.74 -11.80
C ALA A 77 -12.12 5.25 -12.09
N PRO A 78 -11.70 5.23 -13.37
CA PRO A 78 -10.36 4.81 -13.76
C PRO A 78 -9.29 5.78 -13.27
N VAL A 79 -8.11 5.24 -12.93
CA VAL A 79 -6.91 6.05 -12.67
C VAL A 79 -6.23 6.37 -14.01
N PRO A 80 -5.75 7.60 -14.26
CA PRO A 80 -5.06 7.92 -15.50
C PRO A 80 -3.80 7.05 -15.73
N ASP A 81 -3.58 6.62 -16.97
CA ASP A 81 -2.45 5.73 -17.33
C ASP A 81 -1.08 6.29 -16.90
N ALA A 82 -0.88 7.61 -17.05
CA ALA A 82 0.35 8.26 -16.61
C ALA A 82 0.64 8.09 -15.10
N VAL A 83 -0.40 7.98 -14.28
CA VAL A 83 -0.27 7.72 -12.84
C VAL A 83 0.10 6.27 -12.60
N ILE A 84 -0.53 5.32 -13.31
CA ILE A 84 -0.20 3.89 -13.24
C ILE A 84 1.26 3.67 -13.64
N ASP A 85 1.68 4.25 -14.76
CA ASP A 85 3.05 4.17 -15.26
C ASP A 85 4.05 4.69 -14.23
N ARG A 86 3.73 5.79 -13.55
CA ARG A 86 4.56 6.34 -12.48
C ARG A 86 4.65 5.40 -11.27
N LEU A 87 3.56 4.72 -10.92
CA LEU A 87 3.55 3.74 -9.81
C LEU A 87 4.36 2.49 -10.18
N VAL A 88 4.14 1.93 -11.37
CA VAL A 88 4.87 0.75 -11.87
C VAL A 88 6.37 1.02 -11.93
N ARG A 89 6.80 2.20 -12.41
CA ARG A 89 8.22 2.58 -12.43
C ARG A 89 8.88 2.69 -11.05
N ARG A 90 8.09 2.92 -10.00
CA ARG A 90 8.57 2.99 -8.61
C ARG A 90 8.50 1.65 -7.90
N TRP A 91 7.94 0.63 -8.53
CA TRP A 91 7.77 -0.68 -7.93
C TRP A 91 9.13 -1.27 -7.54
N GLN A 92 9.23 -1.64 -6.27
CA GLN A 92 10.33 -2.41 -5.71
C GLN A 92 9.71 -3.63 -5.06
N THR A 93 10.06 -4.83 -5.53
CA THR A 93 9.59 -6.08 -4.93
C THR A 93 9.94 -6.09 -3.43
N PRO A 94 8.97 -6.41 -2.56
CA PRO A 94 9.25 -6.60 -1.14
C PRO A 94 10.28 -7.70 -0.91
N ASP A 95 11.07 -7.57 0.14
CA ASP A 95 12.05 -8.56 0.60
C ASP A 95 11.57 -9.23 1.90
N PRO A 96 11.90 -10.53 2.14
CA PRO A 96 11.52 -11.22 3.37
C PRO A 96 11.87 -10.50 4.69
N THR A 97 12.88 -9.62 4.70
CA THR A 97 13.29 -8.87 5.90
C THR A 97 12.36 -7.70 6.25
N GLU A 98 11.40 -7.35 5.38
CA GLU A 98 10.50 -6.21 5.59
C GLU A 98 9.33 -6.52 6.56
N GLY A 99 9.17 -7.76 7.01
CA GLY A 99 8.10 -8.15 7.93
C GLY A 99 8.30 -9.52 8.57
N HIS A 100 7.35 -9.92 9.43
CA HIS A 100 7.37 -11.25 10.05
C HIS A 100 6.89 -12.33 9.09
N ARG A 101 6.10 -11.93 8.09
CA ARG A 101 5.66 -12.75 6.97
C ARG A 101 5.54 -11.86 5.74
N VAL A 102 6.07 -12.33 4.63
CA VAL A 102 5.97 -11.66 3.33
C VAL A 102 5.48 -12.70 2.32
N ASP A 103 4.33 -12.44 1.70
CA ASP A 103 3.75 -13.29 0.66
C ASP A 103 3.72 -12.50 -0.67
N TRP A 104 4.15 -13.14 -1.76
CA TRP A 104 4.02 -12.63 -3.13
C TRP A 104 2.94 -13.42 -3.84
N VAL A 105 1.87 -12.76 -4.24
CA VAL A 105 0.69 -13.38 -4.81
C VAL A 105 0.48 -12.84 -6.22
N SER A 106 0.63 -13.70 -7.23
CA SER A 106 0.18 -13.40 -8.58
C SER A 106 -1.34 -13.45 -8.65
N THR A 107 -1.95 -12.42 -9.23
CA THR A 107 -3.40 -12.32 -9.41
C THR A 107 -3.82 -12.41 -10.87
N ALA A 108 -2.88 -12.66 -11.78
CA ALA A 108 -3.14 -12.89 -13.20
C ALA A 108 -3.37 -14.37 -13.49
#